data_AF-A0A0Q5Z891-F1
#
_entry.id   AF-A0A0Q5Z891-F1
#
_cell.length_a   1.000
_cell.length_b   1.000
_cell.length_c   1.000
_cell.angle_alpha   90.00
_cell.angle_beta   90.00
_cell.angle_gamma   90.00
#
_symmetry.space_group_name_H-M   'P 1'
#
loop_
_entity.id
_entity.type
_entity.pdbx_description
1 polymer ?
#
loop_
_entity_poly.entity_id
_entity_poly.type
_entity_poly.pdbx_seq_one_letter_code
_entity_poly.pdbx_strand_id
1 'polypeptide(L)'
;MNNRRDFLLTTSAAAAASALAPLSALAQERRFAPQPAGWRTFEVSKRVEPALAQGASQVWIPIPSVDTGWQRSLESRISTNGRAERAADGVDGARMLRVSFDASVPQPFVELTTRVQTRDRAVDWSARAPAREDAATLAHALRPTALIPTDGIVRDTARKVVGDARSDADKVRRIYDWVVGNSWREPSVRGCGEGDIKTMLENGDLGGKCADINALFVGLCRSTGVPARDVYGLRLAPSAFGYKELGSNPANLKASQHCRAEVFLQAHGWVAMDPADVAKVMRQETPEWIKTVRHPVVAPVYQGLYGGWEGNWVAYNTAHDVVLPGSRHGRLGFLMYPVAEDAQGRFDSYAPDDFRYQISARELEA
;
A
#
# COMPACT_ATOMS: atom_id res chain seq x y z
N MET A 1 54.97 2.63 -65.94
CA MET A 1 54.88 4.02 -66.42
C MET A 1 53.43 4.32 -66.78
N ASN A 2 53.01 5.58 -66.56
CA ASN A 2 51.68 6.20 -66.80
C ASN A 2 50.62 5.88 -65.73
N ASN A 3 50.25 6.74 -64.77
CA ASN A 3 49.98 8.19 -64.64
C ASN A 3 48.47 8.53 -64.70
N ARG A 4 48.10 9.43 -63.79
CA ARG A 4 46.77 9.95 -63.40
C ARG A 4 46.00 10.66 -64.52
N ARG A 5 44.66 10.74 -64.34
CA ARG A 5 43.57 11.45 -65.08
C ARG A 5 42.69 10.40 -65.79
N ASP A 6 41.45 10.11 -65.40
CA ASP A 6 40.39 11.05 -65.02
C ASP A 6 39.55 10.63 -63.82
N PHE A 7 39.35 11.65 -63.00
CA PHE A 7 38.50 11.78 -61.84
C PHE A 7 37.17 12.39 -62.33
N LEU A 8 36.04 11.87 -61.82
CA LEU A 8 34.65 12.37 -61.91
C LEU A 8 33.82 11.93 -63.12
N LEU A 9 32.71 11.25 -62.82
CA LEU A 9 31.31 11.60 -63.18
C LEU A 9 30.40 10.56 -62.46
N THR A 10 29.94 10.87 -61.24
CA THR A 10 28.55 11.31 -60.92
C THR A 10 27.48 10.24 -61.18
N THR A 11 27.03 9.50 -60.16
CA THR A 11 25.78 9.74 -59.39
C THR A 11 24.50 9.84 -60.22
N SER A 12 23.68 8.79 -60.22
CA SER A 12 22.20 8.87 -60.00
C SER A 12 21.52 7.50 -60.14
N ALA A 13 21.05 6.96 -59.02
CA ALA A 13 19.86 6.12 -58.96
C ALA A 13 19.29 6.23 -57.55
N ALA A 14 18.35 7.17 -57.40
CA ALA A 14 17.72 7.52 -56.14
C ALA A 14 16.60 6.53 -55.78
N ALA A 15 16.61 6.14 -54.50
CA ALA A 15 15.47 6.09 -53.58
C ALA A 15 14.10 5.58 -54.08
N ALA A 16 13.76 4.34 -53.70
CA ALA A 16 12.39 3.96 -53.31
C ALA A 16 12.41 2.70 -52.45
N ALA A 17 12.80 2.84 -51.18
CA ALA A 17 12.45 1.87 -50.14
C ALA A 17 12.07 2.69 -48.91
N SER A 18 10.86 3.26 -48.96
CA SER A 18 10.16 3.77 -47.80
C SER A 18 10.20 2.71 -46.71
N ALA A 19 10.94 3.00 -45.65
CA ALA A 19 10.95 2.26 -44.42
C ALA A 19 9.53 2.26 -43.86
N LEU A 20 8.78 1.19 -44.14
CA LEU A 20 7.68 0.77 -43.28
C LEU A 20 8.32 0.29 -41.98
N ALA A 21 8.62 1.23 -41.09
CA ALA A 21 8.72 0.90 -39.69
C ALA A 21 7.40 0.21 -39.32
N PRO A 22 7.42 -0.94 -38.62
CA PRO A 22 6.18 -1.52 -38.17
C PRO A 22 5.55 -0.53 -37.19
N LEU A 23 4.45 0.11 -37.63
CA LEU A 23 3.43 0.73 -36.77
C LEU A 23 2.70 -0.36 -35.97
N SER A 24 3.49 -1.23 -35.33
CA SER A 24 3.04 -2.32 -34.47
C SER A 24 3.50 -2.04 -33.03
N ALA A 25 3.51 -0.77 -32.63
CA ALA A 25 3.12 -0.42 -31.27
C ALA A 25 1.60 -0.28 -31.25
N LEU A 26 0.89 -1.34 -31.68
CA LEU A 26 -0.49 -1.54 -31.22
C LEU A 26 -0.39 -1.49 -29.71
N ALA A 27 -1.02 -0.49 -29.10
CA ALA A 27 -1.08 -0.34 -27.66
C ALA A 27 -1.45 -1.70 -27.08
N GLN A 28 -0.47 -2.38 -26.47
CA GLN A 28 -0.71 -3.66 -25.82
C GLN A 28 -1.80 -3.37 -24.80
N GLU A 29 -2.96 -4.01 -24.95
CA GLU A 29 -4.08 -3.81 -24.03
C GLU A 29 -3.53 -4.04 -22.62
N ARG A 30 -3.52 -2.98 -21.80
CA ARG A 30 -3.02 -3.09 -20.45
C ARG A 30 -3.91 -4.10 -19.73
N ARG A 31 -3.28 -5.01 -18.99
CA ARG A 31 -3.97 -6.03 -18.21
C ARG A 31 -3.58 -5.90 -16.75
N PHE A 32 -4.52 -6.08 -15.85
CA PHE A 32 -4.24 -6.24 -14.43
C PHE A 32 -5.12 -7.39 -13.92
N ALA A 33 -4.51 -8.55 -13.71
CA ALA A 33 -5.23 -9.77 -13.38
C ALA A 33 -4.34 -10.67 -12.50
N PRO A 34 -4.04 -10.24 -11.26
CA PRO A 34 -3.30 -11.08 -10.31
C PRO A 34 -4.03 -12.41 -10.13
N GLN A 35 -3.30 -13.51 -10.10
CA GLN A 35 -3.86 -14.85 -9.91
C GLN A 35 -3.05 -15.60 -8.87
N PRO A 36 -3.68 -16.31 -7.91
CA PRO A 36 -2.95 -17.07 -6.90
C PRO A 36 -2.03 -18.13 -7.53
N ALA A 37 -0.75 -17.82 -7.65
CA ALA A 37 0.26 -18.70 -8.21
C ALA A 37 1.63 -18.27 -7.69
N GLY A 38 2.53 -19.24 -7.48
CA GLY A 38 3.94 -19.01 -7.15
C GLY A 38 4.17 -18.19 -5.87
N TRP A 39 4.74 -18.80 -4.83
CA TRP A 39 5.22 -18.00 -3.71
C TRP A 39 6.50 -17.27 -4.11
N ARG A 40 6.51 -15.95 -3.96
CA ARG A 40 7.69 -15.10 -4.10
C ARG A 40 8.28 -14.88 -2.71
N THR A 41 9.59 -15.03 -2.57
CA THR A 41 10.27 -14.83 -1.29
C THR A 41 11.05 -13.53 -1.35
N PHE A 42 10.84 -12.66 -0.37
CA PHE A 42 11.53 -11.38 -0.24
C PHE A 42 12.32 -11.31 1.05
N GLU A 43 13.50 -10.72 0.99
CA GLU A 43 14.27 -10.25 2.13
C GLU A 43 14.17 -8.72 2.16
N VAL A 44 13.59 -8.17 3.22
CA VAL A 44 13.35 -6.73 3.41
C VAL A 44 14.28 -6.21 4.49
N SER A 45 15.14 -5.25 4.16
CA SER A 45 16.01 -4.56 5.15
C SER A 45 15.44 -3.19 5.47
N LYS A 46 15.40 -2.86 6.76
CA LYS A 46 15.06 -1.54 7.30
C LYS A 46 16.19 -1.10 8.21
N ARG A 47 16.83 0.01 7.86
CA ARG A 47 17.90 0.60 8.67
C ARG A 47 17.46 1.97 9.18
N VAL A 48 17.58 2.20 10.48
CA VAL A 48 17.29 3.48 11.13
C VAL A 48 18.53 3.92 11.89
N GLU A 49 18.95 5.16 11.66
CA GLU A 49 20.07 5.82 12.32
C GLU A 49 19.58 7.12 12.95
N PRO A 50 18.78 7.05 14.03
CA PRO A 50 18.04 8.21 14.52
C PRO A 50 19.01 9.34 14.85
N ALA A 51 18.79 10.51 14.25
CA ALA A 51 19.58 11.70 14.51
C ALA A 51 19.23 12.24 15.90
N LEU A 52 19.84 11.68 16.95
CA LEU A 52 19.53 12.08 18.33
C LEU A 52 19.85 13.56 18.49
N ALA A 53 18.80 14.37 18.67
CA ALA A 53 18.98 15.77 18.98
C ALA A 53 19.59 15.87 20.38
N GLN A 54 19.04 15.14 21.37
CA GLN A 54 19.60 15.02 22.74
C GLN A 54 19.09 13.76 23.46
N GLY A 55 19.98 13.02 24.12
CA GLY A 55 19.59 12.07 25.17
C GLY A 55 19.16 10.67 24.71
N ALA A 56 18.47 9.95 25.60
CA ALA A 56 17.99 8.59 25.35
C ALA A 56 16.81 8.60 24.36
N SER A 57 16.74 7.58 23.51
CA SER A 57 15.71 7.49 22.47
C SER A 57 15.15 6.08 22.33
N GLN A 58 14.00 6.00 21.67
CA GLN A 58 13.33 4.76 21.33
C GLN A 58 12.93 4.75 19.87
N VAL A 59 13.05 3.60 19.23
CA VAL A 59 12.65 3.35 17.84
C VAL A 59 11.71 2.16 17.81
N TRP A 60 10.61 2.27 17.08
CA TRP A 60 9.67 1.18 16.78
C TRP A 60 9.64 0.93 15.28
N ILE A 61 9.93 -0.30 14.85
CA ILE A 61 9.92 -0.70 13.44
C ILE A 61 8.85 -1.78 13.25
N PRO A 62 7.83 -1.59 12.38
CA PRO A 62 6.82 -2.60 12.16
C PRO A 62 7.41 -3.88 11.57
N ILE A 63 6.96 -5.01 12.10
CA ILE A 63 7.31 -6.37 11.65
C ILE A 63 6.07 -6.98 10.99
N PRO A 64 6.19 -7.70 9.86
CA PRO A 64 5.13 -8.55 9.33
C PRO A 64 4.52 -9.46 10.40
N SER A 65 3.22 -9.31 10.66
CA SER A 65 2.46 -10.17 11.57
C SER A 65 1.13 -10.65 10.97
N VAL A 66 0.97 -10.54 9.66
CA VAL A 66 -0.16 -11.05 8.90
C VAL A 66 0.26 -12.35 8.22
N ASP A 67 -0.33 -13.46 8.63
CA ASP A 67 -0.08 -14.80 8.06
C ASP A 67 -1.38 -15.38 7.54
N THR A 68 -1.49 -15.52 6.22
CA THR A 68 -2.74 -15.82 5.53
C THR A 68 -2.48 -16.72 4.32
N GLY A 69 -3.54 -17.02 3.57
CA GLY A 69 -3.42 -17.71 2.28
C GLY A 69 -2.57 -16.98 1.23
N TRP A 70 -2.12 -15.74 1.44
CA TRP A 70 -1.34 -14.98 0.46
C TRP A 70 -0.04 -14.37 1.01
N GLN A 71 0.22 -14.50 2.32
CA GLN A 71 1.45 -14.05 2.97
C GLN A 71 1.90 -15.02 4.06
N ARG A 72 3.22 -15.21 4.19
CA ARG A 72 3.88 -15.94 5.28
C ARG A 72 5.07 -15.15 5.78
N SER A 73 5.05 -14.82 7.06
CA SER A 73 6.16 -14.19 7.77
C SER A 73 7.18 -15.28 8.14
N LEU A 74 8.45 -15.07 7.78
CA LEU A 74 9.53 -16.01 8.08
C LEU A 74 10.43 -15.43 9.19
N GLU A 75 11.74 -15.67 9.11
CA GLU A 75 12.71 -15.18 10.09
C GLU A 75 12.93 -13.66 10.02
N SER A 76 13.26 -13.06 11.17
CA SER A 76 13.81 -11.71 11.25
C SER A 76 15.15 -11.71 11.98
N ARG A 77 16.13 -10.99 11.42
CA ARG A 77 17.47 -10.77 11.99
C ARG A 77 17.60 -9.30 12.38
N ILE A 78 18.25 -9.06 13.51
CA ILE A 78 18.40 -7.73 14.10
C ILE A 78 19.89 -7.48 14.32
N SER A 79 20.37 -6.31 13.90
CA SER A 79 21.71 -5.80 14.20
C SER A 79 21.57 -4.40 14.77
N THR A 80 22.12 -4.14 15.96
CA THR A 80 21.98 -2.85 16.64
C THR A 80 23.05 -2.67 17.72
N ASN A 81 23.39 -1.42 18.02
CA ASN A 81 24.14 -1.03 19.23
C ASN A 81 23.24 -0.56 20.38
N GLY A 82 21.92 -0.71 20.27
CA GLY A 82 20.93 -0.48 21.32
C GLY A 82 20.41 -1.77 21.96
N ARG A 83 19.45 -1.63 22.88
CA ARG A 83 18.72 -2.79 23.45
C ARG A 83 17.46 -3.04 22.62
N ALA A 84 17.40 -4.19 21.97
CA ALA A 84 16.30 -4.59 21.11
C ALA A 84 15.35 -5.58 21.82
N GLU A 85 14.05 -5.38 21.66
CA GLU A 85 13.01 -6.30 22.10
C GLU A 85 11.86 -6.36 21.09
N ARG A 86 11.24 -7.54 20.96
CA ARG A 86 9.99 -7.66 20.20
C ARG A 86 8.84 -7.18 21.07
N ALA A 87 7.98 -6.35 20.51
CA ALA A 87 6.84 -5.77 21.20
C ALA A 87 5.56 -5.90 20.35
N ALA A 88 4.41 -5.74 21.01
CA ALA A 88 3.11 -5.65 20.36
C ALA A 88 2.32 -4.50 20.99
N ASP A 89 1.35 -3.97 20.26
CA ASP A 89 0.44 -2.91 20.74
C ASP A 89 -0.50 -3.39 21.86
N GLY A 90 -0.69 -4.71 22.00
CA GLY A 90 -1.53 -5.34 23.02
C GLY A 90 -3.04 -5.27 22.75
N VAL A 91 -3.46 -4.71 21.60
CA VAL A 91 -4.88 -4.51 21.25
C VAL A 91 -5.20 -5.21 19.93
N ASP A 92 -4.58 -4.77 18.83
CA ASP A 92 -4.83 -5.33 17.49
C ASP A 92 -3.78 -6.36 17.06
N GLY A 93 -2.78 -6.60 17.92
CA GLY A 93 -1.71 -7.56 17.68
C GLY A 93 -0.64 -7.05 16.70
N ALA A 94 -0.59 -5.74 16.43
CA ALA A 94 0.47 -5.15 15.61
C ALA A 94 1.84 -5.41 16.25
N ARG A 95 2.70 -6.14 15.55
CA ARG A 95 4.05 -6.46 16.02
C ARG A 95 5.08 -5.45 15.54
N MET A 96 6.03 -5.16 16.42
CA MET A 96 7.11 -4.22 16.14
C MET A 96 8.40 -4.65 16.84
N LEU A 97 9.52 -4.23 16.27
CA LEU A 97 10.81 -4.21 16.97
C LEU A 97 10.89 -2.89 17.72
N ARG A 98 11.04 -2.93 19.04
CA ARG A 98 11.38 -1.76 19.85
C ARG A 98 12.86 -1.79 20.14
N VAL A 99 13.56 -0.68 19.91
CA VAL A 99 14.97 -0.52 20.27
C VAL A 99 15.14 0.74 21.10
N SER A 100 15.75 0.61 22.28
CA SER A 100 16.11 1.74 23.12
C SER A 100 17.60 2.03 23.06
N PHE A 101 17.96 3.30 22.96
CA PHE A 101 19.33 3.78 23.02
C PHE A 101 19.50 4.68 24.24
N ASP A 102 20.51 4.41 25.06
CA ASP A 102 20.88 5.34 26.14
C ASP A 102 21.61 6.56 25.55
N ALA A 103 21.57 7.69 26.26
CA ALA A 103 22.18 8.94 25.82
C ALA A 103 23.69 8.83 25.52
N SER A 104 24.37 7.85 26.11
CA SER A 104 25.80 7.60 25.94
C SER A 104 26.14 6.78 24.69
N VAL A 105 25.15 6.22 23.97
CA VAL A 105 25.40 5.40 22.78
C VAL A 105 25.81 6.31 21.60
N PRO A 106 27.06 6.24 21.12
CA PRO A 106 27.46 7.03 19.96
C PRO A 106 26.85 6.42 18.70
N GLN A 107 26.36 7.27 17.80
CA GLN A 107 25.83 6.88 16.47
C GLN A 107 24.87 5.68 16.57
N PRO A 108 23.70 5.86 17.22
CA PRO A 108 22.75 4.77 17.37
C PRO A 108 22.29 4.26 16.01
N PHE A 109 22.16 2.95 15.89
CA PHE A 109 21.56 2.35 14.71
C PHE A 109 20.78 1.09 15.08
N VAL A 110 19.78 0.79 14.26
CA VAL A 110 19.14 -0.52 14.21
C VAL A 110 18.94 -0.89 12.75
N GLU A 111 19.27 -2.13 12.43
CA GLU A 111 18.94 -2.76 11.17
C GLU A 111 18.10 -4.02 11.42
N LEU A 112 16.93 -4.06 10.79
CA LEU A 112 16.00 -5.17 10.82
C LEU A 112 15.89 -5.75 9.41
N THR A 113 16.32 -7.01 9.26
CA THR A 113 16.14 -7.78 8.04
C THR A 113 15.07 -8.83 8.26
N THR A 114 13.99 -8.82 7.48
CA THR A 114 12.89 -9.78 7.59
C THR A 114 12.69 -10.52 6.28
N ARG A 115 12.55 -11.84 6.36
CA ARG A 115 12.11 -12.66 5.23
C ARG A 115 10.59 -12.84 5.26
N VAL A 116 9.98 -12.75 4.10
CA VAL A 116 8.54 -12.91 3.92
C VAL A 116 8.28 -13.62 2.59
N GLN A 117 7.29 -14.50 2.55
CA GLN A 117 6.75 -15.00 1.30
C GLN A 117 5.41 -14.35 1.03
N THR A 118 5.18 -13.97 -0.21
CA THR A 118 3.92 -13.39 -0.66
C THR A 118 3.53 -14.05 -1.98
N ARG A 119 2.24 -14.05 -2.29
CA ARG A 119 1.74 -14.41 -3.60
C ARG A 119 0.56 -13.52 -3.96
N ASP A 120 0.31 -13.42 -5.25
CA ASP A 120 -0.91 -12.83 -5.76
C ASP A 120 -2.14 -13.49 -5.13
N ARG A 121 -3.24 -12.74 -5.07
CA ARG A 121 -4.54 -13.27 -4.71
C ARG A 121 -5.61 -12.70 -5.62
N ALA A 122 -6.64 -13.49 -5.84
CA ALA A 122 -7.89 -13.08 -6.47
C ALA A 122 -9.02 -13.89 -5.85
N VAL A 123 -10.19 -13.27 -5.72
CA VAL A 123 -11.41 -13.98 -5.35
C VAL A 123 -12.06 -14.55 -6.62
N ASP A 124 -12.55 -15.79 -6.53
CA ASP A 124 -13.39 -16.38 -7.56
C ASP A 124 -14.84 -15.99 -7.31
N TRP A 125 -15.33 -14.98 -8.04
CA TRP A 125 -16.69 -14.48 -7.93
C TRP A 125 -17.75 -15.45 -8.45
N SER A 126 -17.35 -16.48 -9.21
CA SER A 126 -18.27 -17.51 -9.72
C SER A 126 -18.55 -18.61 -8.69
N ALA A 127 -17.60 -18.84 -7.77
CA ALA A 127 -17.71 -19.81 -6.71
C ALA A 127 -18.30 -19.17 -5.44
N ARG A 128 -19.42 -19.71 -4.97
CA ARG A 128 -19.95 -19.39 -3.63
C ARG A 128 -19.41 -20.41 -2.64
N ALA A 129 -18.45 -19.99 -1.81
CA ALA A 129 -17.88 -20.80 -0.75
C ALA A 129 -18.13 -20.08 0.58
N PRO A 130 -19.25 -20.39 1.28
CA PRO A 130 -19.57 -19.76 2.56
C PRO A 130 -18.38 -19.82 3.50
N ALA A 131 -17.83 -18.66 3.82
CA ALA A 131 -16.67 -18.56 4.68
C ALA A 131 -17.13 -18.47 6.14
N ARG A 132 -16.44 -19.21 7.01
CA ARG A 132 -16.58 -19.06 8.45
C ARG A 132 -15.43 -18.22 8.96
N GLU A 133 -15.75 -17.28 9.84
CA GLU A 133 -14.79 -16.48 10.59
C GLU A 133 -15.31 -16.37 12.02
N ASP A 134 -14.39 -16.20 12.96
CA ASP A 134 -14.75 -16.04 14.36
C ASP A 134 -15.60 -14.78 14.58
N ALA A 135 -16.63 -14.90 15.41
CA ALA A 135 -17.57 -13.80 15.66
C ALA A 135 -16.88 -12.60 16.31
N ALA A 136 -15.89 -12.81 17.17
CA ALA A 136 -15.13 -11.73 17.78
C ALA A 136 -14.22 -11.05 16.75
N THR A 137 -13.62 -11.80 15.81
CA THR A 137 -12.89 -11.23 14.67
C THR A 137 -13.78 -10.32 13.82
N LEU A 138 -15.00 -10.77 13.49
CA LEU A 138 -15.93 -9.96 12.70
C LEU A 138 -16.43 -8.72 13.47
N ALA A 139 -16.75 -8.86 14.76
CA ALA A 139 -17.15 -7.74 15.60
C ALA A 139 -16.01 -6.72 15.74
N HIS A 140 -14.78 -7.19 15.91
CA HIS A 140 -13.59 -6.35 15.96
C HIS A 140 -13.39 -5.56 14.66
N ALA A 141 -13.63 -6.18 13.50
CA ALA A 141 -13.56 -5.53 12.19
C ALA A 141 -14.78 -4.64 11.84
N LEU A 142 -15.79 -4.58 12.71
CA LEU A 142 -16.92 -3.66 12.61
C LEU A 142 -16.76 -2.42 13.49
N ARG A 143 -15.84 -2.44 14.46
CA ARG A 143 -15.74 -1.39 15.48
C ARG A 143 -15.32 -0.04 14.88
N PRO A 144 -15.77 1.09 15.44
CA PRO A 144 -15.20 2.40 15.13
C PRO A 144 -13.80 2.55 15.73
N THR A 145 -13.00 3.43 15.12
CA THR A 145 -11.71 3.90 15.63
C THR A 145 -11.72 5.42 15.73
N ALA A 146 -10.69 6.05 16.29
CA ALA A 146 -10.67 7.51 16.45
C ALA A 146 -10.80 8.26 15.10
N LEU A 147 -10.16 7.74 14.05
CA LEU A 147 -10.15 8.34 12.70
C LEU A 147 -11.18 7.71 11.74
N ILE A 148 -11.78 6.58 12.11
CA ILE A 148 -12.78 5.86 11.32
C ILE A 148 -14.03 5.63 12.19
N PRO A 149 -14.80 6.69 12.52
CA PRO A 149 -16.09 6.54 13.18
C PRO A 149 -17.10 5.86 12.24
N THR A 150 -18.13 5.23 12.82
CA THR A 150 -19.13 4.45 12.06
C THR A 150 -20.56 5.00 12.20
N ASP A 151 -20.69 6.21 12.75
CA ASP A 151 -21.93 6.92 13.01
C ASP A 151 -21.95 8.28 12.26
N GLY A 152 -22.89 9.15 12.63
CA GLY A 152 -23.02 10.50 12.09
C GLY A 152 -22.95 10.57 10.56
N ILE A 153 -22.14 11.50 10.05
CA ILE A 153 -21.97 11.74 8.62
C ILE A 153 -21.42 10.52 7.86
N VAL A 154 -20.59 9.69 8.49
CA VAL A 154 -20.07 8.46 7.87
C VAL A 154 -21.22 7.52 7.57
N ARG A 155 -22.07 7.27 8.58
CA ARG A 155 -23.23 6.38 8.43
C ARG A 155 -24.29 6.95 7.48
N ASP A 156 -24.54 8.26 7.55
CA ASP A 156 -25.52 8.90 6.67
C ASP A 156 -25.07 8.88 5.21
N THR A 157 -23.78 9.10 4.96
CA THR A 157 -23.18 8.96 3.62
C THR A 157 -23.29 7.51 3.15
N ALA A 158 -22.86 6.56 3.98
CA ALA A 158 -22.87 5.15 3.60
C ALA A 158 -24.29 4.65 3.27
N ARG A 159 -25.30 5.07 4.05
CA ARG A 159 -26.72 4.75 3.77
C ARG A 159 -27.20 5.29 2.44
N LYS A 160 -26.84 6.52 2.09
CA LYS A 160 -27.15 7.11 0.77
C LYS A 160 -26.49 6.31 -0.35
N VAL A 161 -25.23 5.93 -0.18
CA VAL A 161 -24.45 5.18 -1.16
C VAL A 161 -25.00 3.76 -1.37
N VAL A 162 -25.29 3.03 -0.29
CA VAL A 162 -25.80 1.65 -0.42
C VAL A 162 -27.26 1.59 -0.82
N GLY A 163 -28.07 2.62 -0.52
CA GLY A 163 -29.49 2.68 -0.87
C GLY A 163 -30.26 1.44 -0.39
N ASP A 164 -30.89 0.74 -1.34
CA ASP A 164 -31.71 -0.46 -1.10
C ASP A 164 -30.93 -1.79 -1.09
N ALA A 165 -29.59 -1.76 -1.21
CA ALA A 165 -28.76 -2.96 -1.25
C ALA A 165 -28.96 -3.84 0.01
N ARG A 166 -29.20 -5.13 -0.22
CA ARG A 166 -29.48 -6.10 0.86
C ARG A 166 -28.31 -6.99 1.19
N SER A 167 -27.58 -7.46 0.18
CA SER A 167 -26.40 -8.31 0.38
C SER A 167 -25.17 -7.47 0.76
N ASP A 168 -24.21 -8.10 1.45
CA ASP A 168 -22.90 -7.51 1.72
C ASP A 168 -22.15 -7.19 0.43
N ALA A 169 -22.18 -8.08 -0.56
CA ALA A 169 -21.54 -7.91 -1.86
C ALA A 169 -22.10 -6.68 -2.61
N ASP A 170 -23.42 -6.49 -2.63
CA ASP A 170 -24.04 -5.33 -3.30
C ASP A 170 -23.68 -4.02 -2.59
N LYS A 171 -23.69 -4.01 -1.24
CA LYS A 171 -23.27 -2.84 -0.45
C LYS A 171 -21.83 -2.48 -0.76
N VAL A 172 -20.91 -3.44 -0.71
CA VAL A 172 -19.49 -3.24 -0.95
C VAL A 172 -19.24 -2.76 -2.39
N ARG A 173 -19.91 -3.33 -3.40
CA ARG A 173 -19.78 -2.86 -4.79
C ARG A 173 -20.17 -1.39 -4.92
N ARG A 174 -21.34 -1.00 -4.38
CA ARG A 174 -21.81 0.39 -4.43
C ARG A 174 -20.87 1.34 -3.69
N ILE A 175 -20.36 0.93 -2.53
CA ILE A 175 -19.38 1.73 -1.77
C ILE A 175 -18.07 1.86 -2.54
N TYR A 176 -17.54 0.78 -3.12
CA TYR A 176 -16.32 0.82 -3.91
C TYR A 176 -16.47 1.74 -5.12
N ASP A 177 -17.56 1.61 -5.87
CA ASP A 177 -17.88 2.46 -7.03
C ASP A 177 -17.93 3.93 -6.63
N TRP A 178 -18.62 4.22 -5.52
CA TRP A 178 -18.77 5.58 -5.03
C TRP A 178 -17.42 6.15 -4.58
N VAL A 179 -16.62 5.41 -3.82
CA VAL A 179 -15.30 5.88 -3.38
C VAL A 179 -14.41 6.17 -4.59
N VAL A 180 -14.31 5.25 -5.55
CA VAL A 180 -13.51 5.47 -6.77
C VAL A 180 -14.03 6.65 -7.60
N GLY A 181 -15.34 6.84 -7.66
CA GLY A 181 -15.95 7.92 -8.44
C GLY A 181 -15.90 9.30 -7.78
N ASN A 182 -15.75 9.38 -6.45
CA ASN A 182 -15.85 10.63 -5.69
C ASN A 182 -14.55 11.05 -4.98
N SER A 183 -13.58 10.14 -4.81
CA SER A 183 -12.25 10.45 -4.26
C SER A 183 -11.20 10.61 -5.35
N TRP A 184 -10.05 11.21 -5.02
CA TRP A 184 -8.92 11.30 -5.92
C TRP A 184 -7.59 11.24 -5.18
N ARG A 185 -6.55 10.79 -5.89
CA ARG A 185 -5.18 10.85 -5.40
C ARG A 185 -4.72 12.31 -5.35
N GLU A 186 -4.38 12.80 -4.16
CA GLU A 186 -3.77 14.10 -3.94
C GLU A 186 -2.26 13.94 -3.67
N PRO A 187 -1.37 14.24 -4.64
CA PRO A 187 0.07 14.02 -4.49
C PRO A 187 0.71 14.84 -3.36
N SER A 188 0.16 16.02 -3.05
CA SER A 188 0.71 16.94 -2.04
C SER A 188 0.45 16.52 -0.59
N VAL A 189 -0.54 15.65 -0.34
CA VAL A 189 -0.81 15.08 0.99
C VAL A 189 0.44 14.42 1.56
N ARG A 190 0.76 14.68 2.82
CA ARG A 190 1.97 14.12 3.46
C ARG A 190 1.83 12.62 3.72
N GLY A 191 2.94 11.89 3.65
CA GLY A 191 2.95 10.44 3.87
C GLY A 191 1.94 9.69 2.99
N CYS A 192 1.12 8.85 3.63
CA CYS A 192 0.03 8.10 3.00
C CYS A 192 -1.36 8.69 3.28
N GLY A 193 -1.46 9.84 3.94
CA GLY A 193 -2.71 10.36 4.48
C GLY A 193 -2.84 10.19 5.98
N GLU A 194 -3.77 10.93 6.58
CA GLU A 194 -4.11 10.83 8.00
C GLU A 194 -5.16 9.75 8.24
N GLY A 195 -6.11 9.58 7.31
CA GLY A 195 -7.23 8.67 7.46
C GLY A 195 -8.41 9.23 8.26
N ASP A 196 -8.50 10.54 8.50
CA ASP A 196 -9.65 11.18 9.16
C ASP A 196 -10.84 11.31 8.21
N ILE A 197 -11.61 10.23 8.11
CA ILE A 197 -12.73 10.15 7.15
C ILE A 197 -13.89 11.07 7.53
N LYS A 198 -14.02 11.43 8.82
CA LYS A 198 -15.09 12.30 9.29
C LYS A 198 -14.84 13.70 8.76
N THR A 199 -13.63 14.22 8.95
CA THR A 199 -13.25 15.54 8.44
C THR A 199 -13.35 15.61 6.91
N MET A 200 -12.90 14.56 6.20
CA MET A 200 -13.06 14.47 4.73
C MET A 200 -14.52 14.60 4.29
N LEU A 201 -15.43 13.86 4.93
CA LEU A 201 -16.85 13.89 4.60
C LEU A 201 -17.53 15.22 5.01
N GLU A 202 -17.17 15.79 6.16
CA GLU A 202 -17.76 17.05 6.65
C GLU A 202 -17.39 18.23 5.76
N ASN A 203 -16.16 18.25 5.24
CA ASN A 203 -15.67 19.31 4.37
C ASN A 203 -15.98 19.07 2.89
N GLY A 204 -16.38 17.84 2.52
CA GLY A 204 -16.62 17.45 1.14
C GLY A 204 -15.35 17.31 0.28
N ASP A 205 -14.16 17.38 0.89
CA ASP A 205 -12.88 17.15 0.23
C ASP A 205 -12.46 15.68 0.43
N LEU A 206 -12.64 14.88 -0.62
CA LEU A 206 -12.29 13.46 -0.63
C LEU A 206 -10.96 13.18 -1.33
N GLY A 207 -10.13 14.23 -1.50
CA GLY A 207 -8.76 14.12 -1.97
C GLY A 207 -7.86 13.52 -0.90
N GLY A 208 -7.00 12.59 -1.28
CA GLY A 208 -6.12 11.95 -0.31
C GLY A 208 -5.13 10.96 -0.91
N LYS A 209 -4.49 10.19 -0.04
CA LYS A 209 -3.64 9.07 -0.40
C LYS A 209 -4.24 7.77 0.13
N CYS A 210 -3.48 6.68 0.17
CA CYS A 210 -4.04 5.37 0.43
C CYS A 210 -4.66 5.23 1.83
N ALA A 211 -4.06 5.85 2.86
CA ALA A 211 -4.63 5.81 4.22
C ALA A 211 -5.92 6.63 4.33
N ASP A 212 -6.13 7.63 3.47
CA ASP A 212 -7.39 8.39 3.43
C ASP A 212 -8.47 7.62 2.66
N ILE A 213 -8.16 7.21 1.43
CA ILE A 213 -9.14 6.64 0.50
C ILE A 213 -9.57 5.23 0.92
N ASN A 214 -8.63 4.39 1.38
CA ASN A 214 -8.97 3.04 1.86
C ASN A 214 -9.67 3.10 3.22
N ALA A 215 -9.29 4.02 4.12
CA ALA A 215 -10.03 4.24 5.37
C ALA A 215 -11.46 4.72 5.11
N LEU A 216 -11.67 5.62 4.14
CA LEU A 216 -13.01 6.07 3.73
C LEU A 216 -13.86 4.87 3.28
N PHE A 217 -13.30 4.03 2.41
CA PHE A 217 -13.96 2.80 1.99
C PHE A 217 -14.28 1.88 3.18
N VAL A 218 -13.32 1.64 4.08
CA VAL A 218 -13.48 0.79 5.26
C VAL A 218 -14.55 1.34 6.21
N GLY A 219 -14.55 2.64 6.53
CA GLY A 219 -15.53 3.26 7.42
C GLY A 219 -16.96 3.20 6.88
N LEU A 220 -17.14 3.44 5.57
CA LEU A 220 -18.44 3.30 4.92
C LEU A 220 -18.92 1.84 4.97
N CYS A 221 -18.04 0.86 4.75
CA CYS A 221 -18.38 -0.56 4.89
C CYS A 221 -18.81 -0.91 6.33
N ARG A 222 -17.99 -0.55 7.32
CA ARG A 222 -18.27 -0.81 8.74
C ARG A 222 -19.60 -0.21 9.19
N SER A 223 -19.89 1.04 8.81
CA SER A 223 -21.13 1.74 9.18
C SER A 223 -22.41 1.11 8.60
N THR A 224 -22.28 0.25 7.59
CA THR A 224 -23.41 -0.48 6.96
C THR A 224 -23.47 -1.96 7.37
N GLY A 225 -22.65 -2.35 8.35
CA GLY A 225 -22.61 -3.69 8.94
C GLY A 225 -21.78 -4.69 8.16
N VAL A 226 -20.90 -4.24 7.25
CA VAL A 226 -19.93 -5.12 6.57
C VAL A 226 -18.59 -5.05 7.29
N PRO A 227 -18.08 -6.15 7.88
CA PRO A 227 -16.77 -6.16 8.52
C PRO A 227 -15.69 -5.82 7.51
N ALA A 228 -14.83 -4.85 7.85
CA ALA A 228 -13.81 -4.35 6.96
C ALA A 228 -12.56 -3.90 7.73
N ARG A 229 -11.39 -3.97 7.10
CA ARG A 229 -10.13 -3.56 7.74
C ARG A 229 -9.16 -2.97 6.73
N ASP A 230 -8.47 -1.91 7.17
CA ASP A 230 -7.24 -1.49 6.52
C ASP A 230 -6.14 -2.51 6.77
N VAL A 231 -5.26 -2.69 5.79
CA VAL A 231 -4.09 -3.56 5.86
C VAL A 231 -2.87 -2.72 5.52
N TYR A 232 -2.08 -2.40 6.54
CA TYR A 232 -0.95 -1.48 6.48
C TYR A 232 0.34 -2.22 6.14
N GLY A 233 1.13 -1.69 5.21
CA GLY A 233 2.26 -2.43 4.66
C GLY A 233 3.23 -1.62 3.80
N LEU A 234 3.94 -2.33 2.94
CA LEU A 234 5.01 -1.79 2.09
C LEU A 234 5.06 -2.53 0.75
N ARG A 235 5.15 -1.80 -0.36
CA ARG A 235 5.46 -2.41 -1.67
C ARG A 235 6.92 -2.81 -1.74
N LEU A 236 7.19 -3.98 -2.30
CA LEU A 236 8.51 -4.60 -2.34
C LEU A 236 9.14 -4.63 -3.74
N ALA A 237 8.31 -4.68 -4.78
CA ALA A 237 8.78 -4.92 -6.14
C ALA A 237 7.99 -4.14 -7.20
N PRO A 238 8.52 -4.01 -8.44
CA PRO A 238 7.77 -3.48 -9.57
C PRO A 238 6.50 -4.31 -9.80
N SER A 239 5.49 -3.70 -10.40
CA SER A 239 4.31 -4.46 -10.83
C SER A 239 4.64 -5.32 -12.04
N ALA A 240 4.29 -6.61 -11.99
CA ALA A 240 4.38 -7.54 -13.10
C ALA A 240 3.40 -7.20 -14.25
N PHE A 241 2.45 -6.30 -14.00
CA PHE A 241 1.41 -5.89 -14.94
C PHE A 241 1.75 -4.60 -15.71
N GLY A 242 2.99 -4.10 -15.57
CA GLY A 242 3.45 -2.91 -16.31
C GLY A 242 2.88 -1.58 -15.80
N TYR A 243 2.30 -1.57 -14.59
CA TYR A 243 1.86 -0.34 -13.93
C TYR A 243 2.95 0.22 -13.04
N LYS A 244 3.42 1.41 -13.37
CA LYS A 244 4.45 2.10 -12.57
C LYS A 244 3.93 2.39 -11.17
N GLU A 245 2.69 2.85 -11.07
CA GLU A 245 2.13 3.33 -9.81
C GLU A 245 1.64 2.21 -8.88
N LEU A 246 1.62 0.96 -9.35
CA LEU A 246 1.24 -0.22 -8.56
C LEU A 246 2.44 -1.03 -8.05
N GLY A 247 3.67 -0.59 -8.36
CA GLY A 247 4.90 -1.21 -7.88
C GLY A 247 5.80 -0.27 -7.07
N SER A 248 7.00 -0.73 -6.78
CA SER A 248 8.07 0.06 -6.18
C SER A 248 9.44 -0.34 -6.75
N ASN A 249 10.46 0.47 -6.46
CA ASN A 249 11.85 0.13 -6.75
C ASN A 249 12.46 -0.58 -5.53
N PRO A 250 12.80 -1.88 -5.59
CA PRO A 250 13.30 -2.64 -4.43
C PRO A 250 14.54 -2.03 -3.77
N ALA A 251 15.39 -1.31 -4.52
CA ALA A 251 16.58 -0.68 -3.98
C ALA A 251 16.29 0.53 -3.08
N ASN A 252 15.10 1.14 -3.17
CA ASN A 252 14.72 2.30 -2.37
C ASN A 252 13.21 2.35 -2.12
N LEU A 253 12.81 1.88 -0.93
CA LEU A 253 11.42 1.72 -0.52
C LEU A 253 10.97 2.72 0.55
N LYS A 254 11.77 3.75 0.85
CA LYS A 254 11.48 4.69 1.96
C LYS A 254 10.16 5.47 1.78
N ALA A 255 9.66 5.58 0.54
CA ALA A 255 8.39 6.20 0.15
C ALA A 255 7.40 5.18 -0.49
N SER A 256 7.59 3.89 -0.26
CA SER A 256 6.78 2.81 -0.85
C SER A 256 5.75 2.21 0.13
N GLN A 257 5.49 2.89 1.24
CA GLN A 257 4.42 2.53 2.17
C GLN A 257 3.09 2.57 1.43
N HIS A 258 2.27 1.58 1.74
CA HIS A 258 0.96 1.46 1.16
C HIS A 258 0.04 0.76 2.14
N CYS A 259 -1.24 1.10 2.09
CA CYS A 259 -2.27 0.34 2.76
C CYS A 259 -3.34 -0.03 1.74
N ARG A 260 -3.95 -1.18 1.96
CA ARG A 260 -5.07 -1.70 1.17
C ARG A 260 -6.24 -2.00 2.10
N ALA A 261 -7.38 -2.42 1.58
CA ALA A 261 -8.54 -2.77 2.40
C ALA A 261 -8.98 -4.21 2.18
N GLU A 262 -9.49 -4.88 3.21
CA GLU A 262 -10.25 -6.11 3.05
C GLU A 262 -11.67 -5.92 3.58
N VAL A 263 -12.61 -6.64 2.98
CA VAL A 263 -13.97 -6.81 3.49
C VAL A 263 -14.26 -8.28 3.69
N PHE A 264 -15.04 -8.61 4.71
CA PHE A 264 -15.57 -9.96 4.87
C PHE A 264 -16.91 -10.08 4.16
N LEU A 265 -16.98 -10.90 3.12
CA LEU A 265 -18.22 -11.27 2.44
C LEU A 265 -18.61 -12.68 2.87
N GLN A 266 -19.85 -12.89 3.31
CA GLN A 266 -20.34 -14.19 3.79
C GLN A 266 -20.09 -15.32 2.79
N ALA A 267 -20.21 -15.04 1.50
CA ALA A 267 -20.03 -16.02 0.42
C ALA A 267 -18.58 -16.23 -0.05
N HIS A 268 -17.63 -15.40 0.39
CA HIS A 268 -16.25 -15.40 -0.15
C HIS A 268 -15.13 -15.21 0.89
N GLY A 269 -15.46 -14.95 2.15
CA GLY A 269 -14.50 -14.66 3.21
C GLY A 269 -13.88 -13.27 3.09
N TRP A 270 -12.63 -13.14 3.52
CA TRP A 270 -11.86 -11.89 3.38
C TRP A 270 -11.47 -11.64 1.93
N VAL A 271 -12.06 -10.62 1.33
CA VAL A 271 -11.87 -10.21 -0.07
C VAL A 271 -11.03 -8.94 -0.13
N ALA A 272 -10.03 -8.94 -1.00
CA ALA A 272 -9.11 -7.85 -1.25
C ALA A 272 -9.80 -6.66 -1.95
N MET A 273 -9.51 -5.44 -1.51
CA MET A 273 -10.01 -4.18 -2.09
C MET A 273 -8.88 -3.14 -2.10
N ASP A 274 -8.83 -2.28 -3.13
CA ASP A 274 -7.92 -1.13 -3.13
C ASP A 274 -8.41 0.01 -4.04
N PRO A 275 -9.49 0.73 -3.67
CA PRO A 275 -9.94 1.89 -4.44
C PRO A 275 -8.88 3.00 -4.51
N ALA A 276 -7.98 3.10 -3.53
CA ALA A 276 -6.91 4.10 -3.54
C ALA A 276 -5.92 3.93 -4.70
N ASP A 277 -5.55 2.68 -5.03
CA ASP A 277 -4.68 2.40 -6.16
C ASP A 277 -5.34 2.67 -7.51
N VAL A 278 -6.66 2.50 -7.61
CA VAL A 278 -7.41 2.94 -8.79
C VAL A 278 -7.28 4.46 -8.96
N ALA A 279 -7.53 5.23 -7.89
CA ALA A 279 -7.40 6.68 -7.89
C ALA A 279 -5.95 7.13 -8.17
N LYS A 280 -4.96 6.37 -7.69
CA LYS A 280 -3.54 6.62 -7.96
C LYS A 280 -3.20 6.42 -9.43
N VAL A 281 -3.64 5.31 -10.04
CA VAL A 281 -3.45 5.03 -11.47
C VAL A 281 -4.13 6.09 -12.33
N MET A 282 -5.37 6.45 -12.00
CA MET A 282 -6.11 7.55 -12.66
C MET A 282 -5.34 8.87 -12.65
N ARG A 283 -4.64 9.18 -11.56
CA ARG A 283 -3.96 10.47 -11.37
C ARG A 283 -2.54 10.51 -11.90
N GLN A 284 -1.78 9.42 -11.78
CA GLN A 284 -0.32 9.44 -11.85
C GLN A 284 0.29 8.44 -12.84
N GLU A 285 -0.48 7.49 -13.39
CA GLU A 285 0.07 6.47 -14.31
C GLU A 285 0.42 7.06 -15.69
N THR A 286 -0.26 8.12 -16.10
CA THR A 286 0.02 8.89 -17.31
C THR A 286 0.22 10.37 -16.96
N PRO A 287 0.77 11.20 -17.88
CA PRO A 287 0.89 12.64 -17.65
C PRO A 287 -0.47 13.34 -17.48
N GLU A 288 -1.52 12.77 -18.07
CA GLU A 288 -2.88 13.29 -18.04
C GLU A 288 -3.65 12.72 -16.84
N TRP A 289 -4.43 13.56 -16.17
CA TRP A 289 -5.34 13.06 -15.16
C TRP A 289 -6.57 12.42 -15.82
N ILE A 290 -6.62 11.09 -15.77
CA ILE A 290 -7.74 10.29 -16.26
C ILE A 290 -8.90 10.36 -15.24
N LYS A 291 -10.05 10.89 -15.66
CA LYS A 291 -11.23 11.08 -14.78
C LYS A 291 -12.34 10.05 -14.97
N THR A 292 -12.03 8.90 -15.56
CA THR A 292 -13.02 7.83 -15.80
C THR A 292 -12.41 6.45 -15.65
N VAL A 293 -13.14 5.56 -14.97
CA VAL A 293 -12.76 4.15 -14.82
C VAL A 293 -12.87 3.35 -16.12
N ARG A 294 -13.50 3.90 -17.16
CA ARG A 294 -13.64 3.26 -18.48
C ARG A 294 -12.41 3.43 -19.37
N HIS A 295 -11.45 4.25 -18.96
CA HIS A 295 -10.24 4.46 -19.74
C HIS A 295 -9.41 3.15 -19.82
N PRO A 296 -8.81 2.79 -20.96
CA PRO A 296 -8.08 1.52 -21.13
C PRO A 296 -6.93 1.28 -20.14
N VAL A 297 -6.32 2.35 -19.62
CA VAL A 297 -5.29 2.27 -18.57
C VAL A 297 -5.91 2.00 -17.18
N VAL A 298 -7.14 2.43 -16.91
CA VAL A 298 -7.74 2.37 -15.58
C VAL A 298 -8.66 1.17 -15.43
N ALA A 299 -9.42 0.83 -16.47
CA ALA A 299 -10.43 -0.23 -16.42
C ALA A 299 -9.91 -1.58 -15.90
N PRO A 300 -8.72 -2.07 -16.31
CA PRO A 300 -8.19 -3.34 -15.81
C PRO A 300 -7.91 -3.28 -14.30
N VAL A 301 -7.37 -2.16 -13.81
CA VAL A 301 -7.03 -1.96 -12.40
C VAL A 301 -8.30 -1.80 -11.56
N TYR A 302 -9.26 -1.02 -12.05
CA TYR A 302 -10.57 -0.85 -11.41
C TYR A 302 -11.32 -2.17 -11.22
N GLN A 303 -11.26 -3.06 -12.22
CA GLN A 303 -11.85 -4.39 -12.16
C GLN A 303 -11.04 -5.32 -11.25
N GLY A 304 -9.72 -5.39 -11.43
CA GLY A 304 -8.89 -6.38 -10.74
C GLY A 304 -8.62 -6.07 -9.26
N LEU A 305 -8.59 -4.80 -8.85
CA LEU A 305 -8.44 -4.42 -7.44
C LEU A 305 -9.73 -4.58 -6.62
N TYR A 306 -10.85 -4.91 -7.27
CA TYR A 306 -12.05 -5.40 -6.60
C TYR A 306 -11.99 -6.94 -6.51
N GLY A 307 -11.31 -7.43 -5.48
CA GLY A 307 -11.16 -8.85 -5.21
C GLY A 307 -9.76 -9.40 -5.42
N GLY A 308 -8.83 -8.62 -5.97
CA GLY A 308 -7.48 -9.09 -6.29
C GLY A 308 -6.37 -8.13 -5.89
N TRP A 309 -5.22 -8.71 -5.56
CA TRP A 309 -3.99 -8.00 -5.24
C TRP A 309 -2.80 -8.71 -5.87
N GLU A 310 -1.91 -7.93 -6.46
CA GLU A 310 -0.56 -8.42 -6.75
C GLU A 310 0.20 -8.64 -5.42
N GLY A 311 0.99 -9.70 -5.35
CA GLY A 311 1.84 -10.11 -4.23
C GLY A 311 3.18 -9.37 -4.17
N ASN A 312 3.32 -8.25 -4.87
CA ASN A 312 4.52 -7.40 -4.88
C ASN A 312 4.66 -6.49 -3.65
N TRP A 313 4.05 -6.87 -2.53
CA TRP A 313 3.95 -6.06 -1.30
C TRP A 313 3.83 -6.97 -0.08
N VAL A 314 4.11 -6.43 1.10
CA VAL A 314 3.96 -7.10 2.39
C VAL A 314 3.02 -6.32 3.29
N ALA A 315 2.12 -7.02 3.97
CA ALA A 315 1.34 -6.49 5.08
C ALA A 315 2.09 -6.63 6.40
N TYR A 316 2.04 -5.58 7.20
CA TYR A 316 2.52 -5.58 8.56
C TYR A 316 1.42 -5.91 9.55
N ASN A 317 0.32 -5.19 9.52
CA ASN A 317 -0.78 -5.31 10.49
C ASN A 317 -2.06 -4.66 9.93
N THR A 318 -3.13 -4.72 10.72
CA THR A 318 -4.42 -4.08 10.45
C THR A 318 -4.84 -3.15 11.59
N ALA A 319 -3.87 -2.63 12.33
CA ALA A 319 -4.09 -1.98 13.61
C ALA A 319 -4.38 -0.49 13.46
N HIS A 320 -5.28 0.00 14.32
CA HIS A 320 -5.60 1.41 14.46
C HIS A 320 -5.45 1.86 15.91
N ASP A 321 -5.38 3.17 16.14
CA ASP A 321 -5.25 3.74 17.49
C ASP A 321 -4.06 3.13 18.26
N VAL A 322 -2.95 2.91 17.55
CA VAL A 322 -1.82 2.09 17.98
C VAL A 322 -1.10 2.76 19.15
N VAL A 323 -1.05 2.06 20.28
CA VAL A 323 -0.20 2.42 21.42
C VAL A 323 1.19 1.83 21.20
N LEU A 324 2.21 2.68 21.17
CA LEU A 324 3.60 2.24 21.12
C LEU A 324 4.09 1.90 22.53
N PRO A 325 4.53 0.66 22.80
CA PRO A 325 5.00 0.29 24.14
C PRO A 325 6.18 1.14 24.58
N GLY A 326 6.06 1.78 25.75
CA GLY A 326 7.08 2.66 26.32
C GLY A 326 7.16 4.07 25.72
N SER A 327 6.25 4.42 24.80
CA SER A 327 6.10 5.79 24.29
C SER A 327 5.53 6.72 25.36
N ARG A 328 5.90 8.00 25.28
CA ARG A 328 5.37 9.09 26.12
C ARG A 328 4.33 9.96 25.40
N HIS A 329 4.04 9.65 24.15
CA HIS A 329 3.20 10.45 23.28
C HIS A 329 1.89 9.73 22.95
N GLY A 330 0.96 10.46 22.32
CA GLY A 330 -0.35 9.93 21.93
C GLY A 330 -0.26 8.75 20.96
N ARG A 331 -1.39 8.06 20.81
CA ARG A 331 -1.56 6.93 19.90
C ARG A 331 -1.26 7.33 18.44
N LEU A 332 -0.85 6.38 17.63
CA LEU A 332 -0.79 6.56 16.18
C LEU A 332 -2.13 6.17 15.56
N GLY A 333 -2.52 6.83 14.45
CA GLY A 333 -3.68 6.39 13.67
C GLY A 333 -3.51 4.98 13.12
N PHE A 334 -2.28 4.62 12.72
CA PHE A 334 -1.87 3.32 12.18
C PHE A 334 -0.34 3.14 12.25
N LEU A 335 0.16 1.93 12.00
CA LEU A 335 1.60 1.62 12.04
C LEU A 335 2.10 0.92 10.75
N MET A 336 2.78 1.67 9.88
CA MET A 336 3.57 1.11 8.75
C MET A 336 4.92 1.79 8.51
N TYR A 337 5.18 2.92 9.17
CA TYR A 337 6.47 3.61 9.13
C TYR A 337 7.31 3.23 10.34
N PRO A 338 8.65 3.30 10.25
CA PRO A 338 9.48 3.44 11.44
C PRO A 338 9.06 4.68 12.24
N VAL A 339 8.98 4.56 13.56
CA VAL A 339 8.66 5.66 14.48
C VAL A 339 9.79 5.78 15.48
N ALA A 340 10.18 7.00 15.85
CA ALA A 340 11.20 7.24 16.85
C ALA A 340 10.78 8.40 17.75
N GLU A 341 11.24 8.36 19.00
CA GLU A 341 10.98 9.38 20.01
C GLU A 341 12.24 9.61 20.86
N ASP A 342 12.48 10.86 21.24
CA ASP A 342 13.50 11.26 22.21
C ASP A 342 12.89 12.19 23.29
N ALA A 343 13.73 12.93 24.02
CA ALA A 343 13.26 13.85 25.05
C ALA A 343 12.51 15.08 24.49
N GLN A 344 12.73 15.44 23.22
CA GLN A 344 12.13 16.59 22.54
C GLN A 344 10.80 16.23 21.90
N GLY A 345 10.63 14.98 21.49
CA GLY A 345 9.34 14.45 21.07
C GLY A 345 9.45 13.33 20.04
N ARG A 346 8.38 13.18 19.25
CA ARG A 346 8.31 12.21 18.15
C ARG A 346 8.95 12.78 16.89
N PHE A 347 9.80 11.98 16.27
CA PHE A 347 10.40 12.29 14.97
C PHE A 347 9.35 12.19 13.86
N ASP A 348 9.55 12.95 12.79
CA ASP A 348 8.66 12.91 11.64
C ASP A 348 8.94 11.69 10.75
N SER A 349 8.14 10.64 10.92
CA SER A 349 8.20 9.41 10.10
C SER A 349 7.96 9.63 8.61
N TYR A 350 7.42 10.78 8.19
CA TYR A 350 7.15 11.11 6.79
C TYR A 350 8.28 11.90 6.13
N ALA A 351 9.33 12.25 6.88
CA ALA A 351 10.55 12.89 6.41
C ALA A 351 11.74 11.92 6.56
N PRO A 352 11.86 10.88 5.70
CA PRO A 352 12.81 9.79 5.89
C PRO A 352 14.28 10.22 5.93
N ASP A 353 14.63 11.31 5.25
CA ASP A 353 15.99 11.83 5.21
C ASP A 353 16.36 12.56 6.51
N ASP A 354 15.43 13.32 7.08
CA ASP A 354 15.61 13.97 8.39
C ASP A 354 15.55 12.94 9.53
N PHE A 355 14.63 11.97 9.44
CA PHE A 355 14.52 10.83 10.36
C PHE A 355 15.73 9.88 10.26
N ARG A 356 16.39 9.86 9.10
CA ARG A 356 17.49 8.96 8.72
C ARG A 356 17.11 7.49 8.77
N TYR A 357 16.15 7.09 7.93
CA TYR A 357 15.88 5.69 7.67
C TYR A 357 15.94 5.30 6.19
N GLN A 358 16.35 4.06 5.94
CA GLN A 358 16.40 3.44 4.63
C GLN A 358 15.61 2.13 4.66
N ILE A 359 14.98 1.82 3.54
CA ILE A 359 14.27 0.55 3.35
C ILE A 359 14.61 0.02 1.96
N SER A 360 14.95 -1.25 1.88
CA SER A 360 15.17 -1.96 0.62
C SER A 360 14.60 -3.37 0.69
N ALA A 361 14.40 -3.99 -0.46
CA ALA A 361 14.03 -5.39 -0.58
C ALA A 361 14.83 -6.06 -1.68
N ARG A 362 15.01 -7.37 -1.52
CA ARG A 362 15.56 -8.25 -2.54
C ARG A 362 14.65 -9.46 -2.67
N GLU A 363 14.22 -9.76 -3.88
CA GLU A 363 13.58 -11.03 -4.18
C GLU A 363 14.64 -12.14 -4.19
N LEU A 364 14.36 -13.25 -3.52
CA LEU A 364 15.23 -14.41 -3.45
C LEU A 364 14.79 -15.40 -4.53
N GLU A 365 15.76 -15.88 -5.32
CA GLU A 365 15.52 -17.00 -6.22
C GLU A 365 15.10 -18.23 -5.42
N ALA A 366 14.18 -19.01 -5.99
CA ALA A 366 13.53 -20.15 -5.33
C ALA A 366 14.48 -21.33 -5.11
#